data_AF-A0A928WYY8-F1
#
_entry.id   AF-A0A928WYY8-F1
#
_cell.length_a   1.000
_cell.length_b   1.000
_cell.length_c   1.000
_cell.angle_alpha   90.00
_cell.angle_beta   90.00
_cell.angle_gamma   90.00
#
_symmetry.space_group_name_H-M   'P 1'
#
loop_
_entity.id
_entity.type
_entity.pdbx_description
1 polymer ?
#
loop_
_entity_poly.entity_id
_entity_poly.type
_entity_poly.pdbx_seq_one_letter_code
_entity_poly.pdbx_strand_id
1 'polypeptide(L)'
;MVVKQICTWQMPPDLPNPPAELTPGTLIYLAIEFDGHGYCLLATEIDGDYSLSEWHPSLKTAERQAAQRFGPTVKDWETLGMP
;
A
#
# COMPACT_ATOMS: atom_id res chain seq x y z
N MET A 1 -2.52 13.29 16.83
CA MET A 1 -3.26 12.02 16.95
C MET A 1 -2.95 11.24 15.69
N VAL A 2 -2.09 10.21 15.77
CA VAL A 2 -1.69 9.41 14.61
C VAL A 2 -2.77 8.37 14.37
N VAL A 3 -3.61 8.59 13.35
CA VAL A 3 -4.57 7.57 12.91
C VAL A 3 -3.80 6.65 11.98
N LYS A 4 -3.38 5.50 12.50
CA LYS A 4 -2.61 4.51 11.73
C LYS A 4 -3.56 3.41 11.25
N GLN A 5 -3.94 3.45 9.97
CA GLN A 5 -4.54 2.27 9.35
C GLN A 5 -3.42 1.54 8.60
N ILE A 6 -2.96 0.45 9.21
CA ILE A 6 -2.01 -0.50 8.64
C ILE A 6 -2.86 -1.67 8.11
N CYS A 7 -2.86 -1.86 6.80
CA CYS A 7 -3.29 -3.12 6.19
C CYS A 7 -2.05 -3.70 5.49
N THR A 8 -2.00 -4.99 5.20
CA THR A 8 -0.90 -5.56 4.40
C THR A 8 -1.43 -5.80 2.99
N TRP A 9 -0.68 -5.37 1.98
CA TRP A 9 -1.11 -5.33 0.60
C TRP A 9 -0.29 -6.32 -0.25
N GLN A 10 -0.87 -7.47 -0.60
CA GLN A 10 -0.22 -8.33 -1.59
C GLN A 10 -0.48 -7.82 -3.00
N MET A 11 0.58 -7.68 -3.81
CA MET A 11 0.44 -7.19 -5.17
C MET A 11 -0.24 -8.23 -6.08
N PRO A 12 -1.30 -7.86 -6.82
CA PRO A 12 -1.92 -8.76 -7.79
C PRO A 12 -0.95 -9.11 -8.92
N PRO A 13 -0.91 -10.38 -9.38
CA PRO A 13 -0.04 -10.78 -10.48
C PRO A 13 -0.43 -10.13 -11.82
N ASP A 14 -1.71 -9.79 -12.00
CA ASP A 14 -2.29 -9.24 -13.24
C ASP A 14 -2.52 -7.72 -13.17
N LEU A 15 -1.68 -6.99 -12.43
CA LEU A 15 -1.79 -5.55 -12.36
C LEU A 15 -1.41 -4.95 -13.74
N PRO A 16 -2.25 -4.11 -14.37
CA PRO A 16 -2.01 -3.64 -15.74
C PRO A 16 -0.81 -2.68 -15.86
N ASN A 17 -0.37 -2.08 -14.75
CA ASN A 17 0.81 -1.22 -14.67
C ASN A 17 1.42 -1.31 -13.26
N PRO A 18 2.14 -2.38 -12.93
CA PRO A 18 2.87 -2.43 -11.67
C PRO A 18 3.98 -1.37 -11.68
N PRO A 19 4.34 -0.80 -10.53
CA PRO A 19 5.60 -0.08 -10.38
C PRO A 19 6.71 -0.97 -10.93
N ALA A 20 7.53 -0.44 -11.83
CA ALA A 20 8.53 -1.21 -12.57
C ALA A 20 9.55 -1.93 -11.66
N GLU A 21 9.66 -1.48 -10.41
CA GLU A 21 10.55 -1.98 -9.38
C GLU A 21 9.99 -3.19 -8.62
N LEU A 22 8.67 -3.48 -8.74
CA LEU A 22 8.00 -4.53 -7.99
C LEU A 22 7.63 -5.70 -8.89
N THR A 23 8.09 -6.90 -8.53
CA THR A 23 7.76 -8.12 -9.29
C THR A 23 6.34 -8.60 -8.98
N PRO A 24 5.60 -9.17 -9.95
CA PRO A 24 4.30 -9.78 -9.69
C PRO A 24 4.36 -10.82 -8.58
N GLY A 25 3.47 -10.71 -7.58
CA GLY A 25 3.44 -11.60 -6.41
C GLY A 25 4.26 -11.12 -5.21
N THR A 26 5.00 -10.02 -5.34
CA THR A 26 5.70 -9.37 -4.23
C THR A 26 4.74 -8.99 -3.11
N LEU A 27 5.15 -9.22 -1.87
CA LEU A 27 4.43 -8.78 -0.68
C LEU A 27 4.86 -7.35 -0.33
N ILE A 28 3.88 -6.47 -0.13
CA ILE A 28 4.11 -5.06 0.17
C ILE A 28 3.32 -4.70 1.42
N TYR A 29 3.99 -4.15 2.42
CA TYR A 29 3.32 -3.41 3.47
C TYR A 29 2.92 -2.05 2.92
N LEU A 30 1.64 -1.72 2.99
CA LEU A 30 1.19 -0.37 2.68
C LEU A 30 0.54 0.20 3.94
N ALA A 31 0.61 1.50 4.12
CA ALA A 31 0.04 2.18 5.25
C ALA A 31 -0.35 3.59 4.83
N ILE A 32 -1.38 4.14 5.47
CA ILE A 32 -1.68 5.57 5.34
C ILE A 32 -1.60 6.18 6.74
N GLU A 33 -0.72 7.17 6.89
CA GLU A 33 -0.50 7.88 8.15
C GLU A 33 -1.02 9.31 8.04
N PHE A 34 -1.61 9.83 9.13
CA PHE A 34 -2.00 11.24 9.25
C PHE A 34 -1.18 11.93 10.34
N ASP A 35 -0.47 12.99 10.00
CA ASP A 35 0.44 13.73 10.89
C ASP A 35 -0.15 15.05 11.42
N GLY A 36 -1.30 15.48 10.90
CA GLY A 36 -1.90 16.79 11.18
C GLY A 36 -1.83 17.78 10.02
N HIS A 37 -0.93 17.58 9.06
CA HIS A 37 -0.77 18.41 7.85
C HIS A 37 -1.28 17.71 6.59
N GLY A 38 -1.26 16.38 6.56
CA GLY A 38 -1.74 15.61 5.43
C GLY A 38 -1.77 14.11 5.67
N TYR A 39 -2.08 13.38 4.61
CA TYR A 39 -2.12 11.92 4.61
C TYR A 39 -0.95 11.37 3.82
N CYS A 40 -0.04 10.66 4.47
CA CYS A 40 1.12 10.04 3.83
C CYS A 40 0.81 8.58 3.49
N LEU A 41 0.79 8.26 2.20
CA LEU A 41 0.78 6.89 1.69
C LEU A 41 2.21 6.35 1.75
N LEU A 42 2.39 5.29 2.53
CA LEU A 42 3.62 4.53 2.66
C LEU A 42 3.43 3.18 1.99
N ALA A 43 4.41 2.73 1.20
CA ALA A 43 4.47 1.35 0.73
C ALA A 43 5.90 0.83 0.85
N THR A 44 6.08 -0.39 1.30
CA THR A 44 7.41 -0.99 1.54
C THR A 44 7.35 -2.47 1.24
N GLU A 45 8.25 -2.94 0.41
CA GLU A 45 8.42 -4.37 0.15
C GLU A 45 9.00 -5.08 1.38
N ILE A 46 8.52 -6.28 1.67
CA ILE A 46 8.94 -7.02 2.88
C ILE A 46 10.40 -7.50 2.78
N ASP A 47 10.77 -8.03 1.61
CA ASP A 47 12.03 -8.74 1.38
C ASP A 47 12.96 -8.02 0.40
N GLY A 48 12.68 -6.75 0.10
CA GLY A 48 13.41 -6.01 -0.92
C GLY A 48 13.56 -4.52 -0.61
N ASP A 49 14.09 -3.78 -1.58
CA ASP A 49 14.53 -2.40 -1.40
C ASP A 49 13.45 -1.37 -1.78
N TYR A 50 12.27 -1.81 -2.22
CA TYR A 50 11.21 -0.90 -2.62
C TYR A 50 10.61 -0.17 -1.41
N SER A 51 10.66 1.16 -1.46
CA SER A 51 9.94 2.03 -0.52
C SER A 51 9.32 3.22 -1.25
N LEU A 52 8.10 3.57 -0.83
CA LEU A 52 7.33 4.69 -1.34
C LEU A 52 6.80 5.50 -0.16
N SER A 53 6.89 6.82 -0.29
CA SER A 53 6.30 7.78 0.65
C SER A 53 5.73 8.96 -0.13
N GLU A 54 4.41 9.08 -0.19
CA GLU A 54 3.71 10.12 -0.96
C GLU A 54 2.65 10.83 -0.12
N TRP A 55 2.69 12.17 -0.13
CA TRP A 55 1.72 12.98 0.61
C TRP A 55 0.49 13.31 -0.24
N HIS A 56 -0.68 13.21 0.40
CA HIS A 56 -1.97 13.46 -0.20
C HIS A 56 -2.81 14.41 0.66
N PRO A 57 -3.67 15.22 0.01
CA PRO A 57 -4.50 16.20 0.70
C PRO A 57 -5.66 15.57 1.50
N SER A 58 -6.00 14.30 1.27
CA SER A 58 -7.06 13.59 1.99
C SER A 58 -6.85 12.09 2.03
N LEU A 59 -7.43 11.41 3.03
CA LEU A 59 -7.44 9.95 3.15
C LEU A 59 -7.96 9.29 1.87
N LYS A 60 -9.10 9.77 1.37
CA LYS A 60 -9.73 9.25 0.15
C LYS A 60 -8.82 9.37 -1.09
N THR A 61 -8.00 10.43 -1.16
CA THR A 61 -7.02 10.59 -2.23
C THR A 61 -5.90 9.56 -2.11
N ALA A 62 -5.38 9.35 -0.89
CA ALA A 62 -4.36 8.35 -0.61
C ALA A 62 -4.86 6.92 -0.91
N GLU A 63 -6.08 6.57 -0.46
CA GLU A 63 -6.71 5.27 -0.74
C GLU A 63 -6.91 5.05 -2.24
N ARG A 64 -7.39 6.07 -2.97
CA ARG A 64 -7.56 5.97 -4.42
C ARG A 64 -6.22 5.76 -5.12
N GLN A 65 -5.18 6.46 -4.68
CA GLN A 65 -3.84 6.31 -5.25
C GLN A 65 -3.28 4.91 -4.99
N ALA A 66 -3.45 4.40 -3.77
CA ALA A 66 -3.10 3.04 -3.40
C ALA A 66 -3.83 2.02 -4.28
N ALA A 67 -5.15 2.14 -4.45
CA ALA A 67 -5.95 1.24 -5.27
C ALA A 67 -5.58 1.31 -6.77
N GLN A 68 -5.22 2.49 -7.29
CA GLN A 68 -4.77 2.64 -8.67
C GLN A 68 -3.40 2.00 -8.92
N ARG A 69 -2.49 2.11 -7.96
CA ARG A 69 -1.09 1.65 -8.10
C ARG A 69 -0.89 0.20 -7.69
N PHE A 70 -1.65 -0.31 -6.73
CA PHE A 70 -1.49 -1.65 -6.17
C PHE A 70 -2.72 -2.54 -6.39
N GLY A 71 -3.80 -2.00 -6.95
CA GLY A 71 -5.03 -2.73 -7.27
C GLY A 71 -6.16 -2.55 -6.24
N PRO A 72 -7.44 -2.71 -6.64
CA PRO A 72 -8.60 -2.44 -5.80
C PRO A 72 -8.96 -3.57 -4.83
N THR A 73 -8.43 -4.79 -5.04
CA THR A 73 -8.81 -5.99 -4.28
C THR A 73 -7.58 -6.52 -3.56
N VAL A 74 -7.56 -6.30 -2.25
CA VAL A 74 -6.42 -6.62 -1.40
C VAL A 74 -6.89 -7.67 -0.43
N LYS A 75 -6.14 -8.77 -0.33
CA LYS A 75 -6.39 -9.76 0.71
C LYS A 75 -5.82 -9.21 2.01
N ASP A 76 -6.69 -8.90 2.96
CA ASP A 76 -6.29 -8.65 4.35
C ASP A 76 -5.42 -9.81 4.84
N TRP A 77 -4.48 -9.54 5.74
CA TRP A 77 -3.59 -10.55 6.33
C TRP A 77 -4.37 -11.73 6.92
N GLU A 78 -5.53 -11.46 7.52
CA GLU A 78 -6.48 -12.47 8.02
C GLU A 78 -6.99 -13.42 6.93
N THR A 79 -7.14 -12.94 5.70
CA THR A 79 -7.52 -13.77 4.54
C THR A 79 -6.35 -14.51 3.87
N LEU A 80 -5.11 -14.15 4.18
CA LEU A 80 -3.92 -14.85 3.70
C LEU A 80 -3.52 -16.03 4.59
N GLY A 81 -4.13 -16.17 5.77
CA GLY A 81 -3.95 -17.33 6.65
C GLY A 81 -2.51 -17.56 7.10
N MET A 82 -1.67 -16.52 7.06
CA MET A 82 -0.31 -16.57 7.55
C MET A 82 -0.32 -16.38 9.08
N PRO A 83 0.38 -17.24 9.83
CA PRO A 83 0.38 -17.24 11.30
C PRO A 83 0.95 -15.97 11.92
#